data_AF-A0A1R1BYT6-F1
#
_entry.id   AF-A0A1R1BYT6-F1
#
_cell.length_a   1.000
_cell.length_b   1.000
_cell.length_c   1.000
_cell.angle_alpha   90.00
_cell.angle_beta   90.00
_cell.angle_gamma   90.00
#
_symmetry.space_group_name_H-M   'P 1'
#
loop_
_entity.id
_entity.type
_entity.pdbx_description
1 polymer ?
#
loop_
_entity_poly.entity_id
_entity_poly.type
_entity_poly.pdbx_seq_one_letter_code
_entity_poly.pdbx_strand_id
1 'polypeptide(L)'
;MAENILLGALRRYEFYSYCTNFIQTLYDTVTQDLYGDIHWEWTFSSNNTYATPRAWNNSNYTSANNGTITAKNTKDPSMFFTICTNLAQTNAWSDRVYYKNYVLRAGLRNNGDTVIPDLYTQVGHLSEIPLHTGDSYIASSNTTSSHTNVYFKWTLFTSEQYIFLYGEPQNNTGVAYPVRLYLGRLKPFEEEDPLISNDFVGVFSHFPMGLNDSADELKYRAGGGYIRNSRNGTPNALYNLATSSQVPSPGVGGRFFISPFYVWHDTEGARGEFYGIRTAVLKDASQYPDGSILDLGDERYYVFHTNSQAHPSTFQGWFTTGGKYIEGQPYFFDSALLLGGGQRVLLFEIEKEV
;
A
#
# COMPACT_ATOMS: atom_id res chain seq x y z
N MET A 1 -1.99 -14.31 -17.81
CA MET A 1 -0.63 -14.43 -18.38
C MET A 1 0.23 -13.50 -17.54
N ALA A 2 1.26 -14.03 -16.88
CA ALA A 2 2.15 -13.24 -16.03
C ALA A 2 3.45 -12.98 -16.82
N GLU A 3 3.94 -11.75 -16.77
CA GLU A 3 5.24 -11.36 -17.33
C GLU A 3 6.21 -11.14 -16.16
N ASN A 4 7.40 -11.73 -16.25
CA ASN A 4 8.47 -11.56 -15.27
C ASN A 4 9.72 -11.00 -15.96
N ILE A 5 10.24 -9.88 -15.45
CA ILE A 5 11.48 -9.27 -15.92
C ILE A 5 12.49 -9.29 -14.76
N LEU A 6 13.66 -9.87 -15.02
CA LEU A 6 14.79 -9.90 -14.10
C LEU A 6 15.65 -8.65 -14.32
N LEU A 7 15.83 -7.81 -13.30
CA LEU A 7 16.59 -6.55 -13.36
C LEU A 7 17.68 -6.54 -12.28
N GLY A 8 18.55 -7.56 -12.30
CA GLY A 8 19.50 -7.82 -11.22
C GLY A 8 18.79 -8.19 -9.92
N ALA A 9 19.03 -7.43 -8.85
CA ALA A 9 18.39 -7.59 -7.54
C ALA A 9 16.91 -7.14 -7.48
N LEU A 10 16.37 -6.48 -8.52
CA LEU A 10 14.94 -6.14 -8.58
C LEU A 10 14.16 -7.20 -9.38
N ARG A 11 13.01 -7.62 -8.85
CA ARG A 11 12.04 -8.47 -9.56
C ARG A 11 10.79 -7.67 -9.87
N ARG A 12 10.27 -7.81 -11.10
CA ARG A 12 8.97 -7.28 -11.52
C ARG A 12 8.05 -8.43 -11.91
N TYR A 13 6.84 -8.43 -11.36
CA TYR A 13 5.76 -9.34 -11.74
C TYR A 13 4.56 -8.53 -12.20
N GLU A 14 3.90 -9.01 -13.25
CA GLU A 14 2.60 -8.50 -13.69
C GLU A 14 1.55 -9.61 -13.65
N PHE A 15 0.37 -9.34 -13.08
CA PHE A 15 -0.74 -10.28 -13.06
C PHE A 15 -2.08 -9.56 -13.01
N TYR A 16 -3.16 -10.31 -13.19
CA TYR A 16 -4.52 -9.76 -13.18
C TYR A 16 -5.40 -10.59 -12.28
N SER A 17 -6.22 -9.94 -11.46
CA SER A 17 -7.12 -10.65 -10.54
C SER A 17 -8.36 -9.83 -10.23
N TYR A 18 -9.40 -10.53 -9.80
CA TYR A 18 -10.51 -9.91 -9.07
C TYR A 18 -10.11 -9.71 -7.60
N CYS A 19 -10.82 -8.84 -6.87
CA CYS A 19 -10.63 -8.69 -5.43
C CYS A 19 -10.77 -10.04 -4.70
N THR A 20 -11.72 -10.88 -5.11
CA THR A 20 -12.01 -12.17 -4.46
C THR A 20 -10.90 -13.21 -4.54
N ASN A 21 -10.05 -13.17 -5.56
CA ASN A 21 -8.99 -14.16 -5.76
C ASN A 21 -7.59 -13.54 -5.72
N PHE A 22 -7.48 -12.25 -5.40
CA PHE A 22 -6.23 -11.49 -5.39
C PHE A 22 -5.11 -12.21 -4.62
N ILE A 23 -5.38 -12.66 -3.40
CA ILE A 23 -4.34 -13.24 -2.54
C ILE A 23 -3.79 -14.55 -3.09
N GLN A 24 -4.67 -15.41 -3.62
CA GLN A 24 -4.26 -16.66 -4.28
C GLN A 24 -3.44 -16.34 -5.54
N THR A 25 -3.93 -15.44 -6.40
CA THR A 25 -3.23 -15.09 -7.65
C THR A 25 -1.89 -14.43 -7.39
N LEU A 26 -1.77 -13.59 -6.36
CA LEU A 26 -0.49 -13.03 -5.92
C LEU A 26 0.47 -14.14 -5.50
N TYR A 27 0.03 -15.08 -4.65
CA TYR A 27 0.84 -16.22 -4.23
C TYR A 27 1.31 -17.05 -5.45
N ASP A 28 0.38 -17.46 -6.32
CA ASP A 28 0.68 -18.22 -7.52
C ASP A 28 1.62 -17.48 -8.48
N THR A 29 1.68 -16.15 -8.42
CA THR A 29 2.58 -15.33 -9.23
C THR A 29 3.99 -15.28 -8.65
N VAL A 30 4.14 -15.13 -7.34
CA VAL A 30 5.45 -15.01 -6.68
C VAL A 30 6.13 -16.35 -6.38
N THR A 31 5.41 -17.47 -6.50
CA THR A 31 5.93 -18.82 -6.28
C THR A 31 6.10 -19.66 -7.54
N GLN A 32 6.00 -19.06 -8.73
CA GLN A 32 6.14 -19.80 -10.00
C GLN A 32 7.50 -20.50 -10.10
N ASP A 33 7.47 -21.79 -10.40
CA ASP A 33 8.68 -22.58 -10.68
C ASP A 33 9.45 -21.92 -11.84
N LEU A 34 10.74 -21.62 -11.60
CA LEU A 34 11.72 -20.90 -12.46
C LEU A 34 11.88 -19.39 -12.23
N TYR A 35 10.85 -18.69 -11.72
CA TYR A 35 10.90 -17.23 -11.57
C TYR A 35 10.37 -16.71 -10.23
N GLY A 36 10.22 -17.60 -9.25
CA GLY A 36 9.80 -17.26 -7.91
C GLY A 36 10.70 -16.23 -7.24
N ASP A 37 10.15 -15.57 -6.22
CA ASP A 37 10.87 -14.54 -5.48
C ASP A 37 12.10 -15.12 -4.75
N ILE A 38 13.24 -14.47 -4.90
CA ILE A 38 14.51 -14.86 -4.28
C ILE A 38 14.76 -14.16 -2.95
N HIS A 39 14.06 -13.06 -2.69
CA HIS A 39 14.24 -12.20 -1.52
C HIS A 39 13.27 -12.55 -0.41
N TRP A 40 12.14 -13.17 -0.74
CA TRP A 40 11.03 -13.40 0.17
C TRP A 40 10.52 -14.84 0.08
N GLU A 41 10.38 -15.48 1.23
CA GLU A 41 9.62 -16.72 1.39
C GLU A 41 8.13 -16.37 1.50
N TRP A 42 7.33 -16.84 0.55
CA TRP A 42 5.90 -16.57 0.50
C TRP A 42 5.09 -17.76 0.99
N THR A 43 4.09 -17.52 1.85
CA THR A 43 3.14 -18.56 2.27
C THR A 43 1.70 -18.09 2.10
N PHE A 44 0.82 -19.01 1.72
CA PHE A 44 -0.61 -18.76 1.53
C PHE A 44 -1.44 -19.53 2.54
N SER A 45 -2.50 -18.88 3.03
CA SER A 45 -3.55 -19.50 3.82
C SER A 45 -4.91 -19.04 3.32
N SER A 46 -5.78 -20.00 2.98
CA SER A 46 -7.17 -19.73 2.61
C SER A 46 -8.07 -19.44 3.81
N ASN A 47 -7.63 -19.81 5.02
CA ASN A 47 -8.39 -19.64 6.25
C ASN A 47 -7.46 -19.28 7.42
N ASN A 48 -7.18 -17.98 7.54
CA ASN A 48 -6.40 -17.45 8.66
C ASN A 48 -7.34 -16.81 9.69
N THR A 49 -7.54 -17.51 10.81
CA THR A 49 -8.42 -17.05 11.90
C THR A 49 -7.98 -15.73 12.53
N TYR A 50 -6.70 -15.39 12.46
CA TYR A 50 -6.15 -14.11 12.94
C TYR A 50 -6.39 -12.94 11.98
N ALA A 51 -6.84 -13.23 10.76
CA ALA A 51 -7.14 -12.25 9.72
C ALA A 51 -8.67 -12.14 9.46
N THR A 52 -9.49 -12.60 10.41
CA THR A 52 -10.96 -12.53 10.35
C THR A 52 -11.46 -11.57 11.44
N PRO A 53 -11.63 -10.27 11.12
CA PRO A 53 -12.03 -9.27 12.11
C PRO A 53 -13.51 -9.45 12.52
N ARG A 54 -13.83 -9.06 13.75
CA ARG A 54 -15.21 -9.07 14.26
C ARG A 54 -16.03 -8.01 13.52
N ALA A 55 -17.22 -8.40 13.05
CA ALA A 55 -18.14 -7.46 12.42
C ALA A 55 -18.77 -6.53 13.47
N TRP A 56 -19.34 -5.42 13.01
CA TRP A 56 -20.01 -4.43 13.86
C TRP A 56 -21.03 -5.09 14.79
N ASN A 57 -20.96 -4.75 16.08
CA ASN A 57 -21.98 -4.90 17.12
C ASN A 57 -22.61 -6.29 17.43
N ASN A 58 -22.15 -7.39 16.82
CA ASN A 58 -22.63 -8.72 17.15
C ASN A 58 -21.48 -9.74 17.21
N SER A 59 -21.39 -10.50 18.31
CA SER A 59 -20.39 -11.54 18.52
C SER A 59 -20.48 -12.71 17.53
N ASN A 60 -21.58 -12.82 16.78
CA ASN A 60 -21.89 -13.99 15.96
C ASN A 60 -21.51 -13.85 14.49
N TYR A 61 -21.02 -12.68 14.04
CA TYR A 61 -20.65 -12.44 12.64
C TYR A 61 -19.23 -11.89 12.50
N THR A 62 -18.49 -12.40 11.53
CA THR A 62 -17.11 -11.99 11.22
C THR A 62 -16.99 -11.66 9.74
N SER A 63 -16.16 -10.67 9.41
CA SER A 63 -15.92 -10.31 8.00
C SER A 63 -15.19 -11.45 7.29
N ALA A 64 -15.65 -11.85 6.11
CA ALA A 64 -15.05 -12.95 5.37
C ALA A 64 -13.60 -12.62 4.97
N ASN A 65 -12.71 -13.59 5.11
CA ASN A 65 -11.31 -13.53 4.67
C ASN A 65 -11.19 -14.27 3.33
N ASN A 66 -10.72 -13.58 2.29
CA ASN A 66 -10.54 -14.12 0.94
C ASN A 66 -9.09 -14.52 0.67
N GLY A 67 -8.44 -15.08 1.69
CA GLY A 67 -7.04 -15.46 1.66
C GLY A 67 -6.15 -14.51 2.45
N THR A 68 -5.05 -15.06 2.93
CA THR A 68 -3.96 -14.35 3.58
C THR A 68 -2.64 -14.84 2.98
N ILE A 69 -1.77 -13.92 2.58
CA ILE A 69 -0.42 -14.21 2.15
C ILE A 69 0.57 -13.58 3.11
N THR A 70 1.66 -14.28 3.40
CA THR A 70 2.75 -13.76 4.21
C THR A 70 4.03 -13.75 3.42
N ALA A 71 4.85 -12.72 3.62
CA ALA A 71 6.18 -12.59 3.03
C ALA A 71 7.20 -12.52 4.16
N LYS A 72 8.19 -13.41 4.17
CA LYS A 72 9.29 -13.41 5.14
C LYS A 72 10.60 -13.18 4.40
N ASN A 73 11.36 -12.18 4.77
CA ASN A 73 12.62 -11.91 4.09
C ASN A 73 13.63 -13.04 4.33
N THR A 74 14.34 -13.46 3.29
CA THR A 74 15.30 -14.57 3.35
C THR A 74 16.59 -14.21 4.08
N LYS A 75 16.98 -12.92 4.06
CA LYS A 75 18.22 -12.42 4.69
C LYS A 75 17.98 -11.73 6.03
N ASP A 76 16.81 -11.16 6.24
CA ASP A 76 16.36 -10.62 7.53
C ASP A 76 15.00 -11.21 7.94
N PRO A 77 14.95 -12.41 8.55
CA PRO A 77 13.70 -13.04 8.99
C PRO A 77 12.87 -12.23 10.02
N SER A 78 13.41 -11.14 10.59
CA SER A 78 12.62 -10.20 11.39
C SER A 78 11.67 -9.36 10.52
N MET A 79 12.05 -9.13 9.26
CA MET A 79 11.24 -8.46 8.25
C MET A 79 10.23 -9.41 7.65
N PHE A 80 9.01 -9.30 8.17
CA PHE A 80 7.89 -10.13 7.79
C PHE A 80 6.63 -9.28 7.66
N PHE A 81 5.91 -9.53 6.57
CA PHE A 81 4.68 -8.84 6.23
C PHE A 81 3.54 -9.84 6.02
N THR A 82 2.33 -9.39 6.29
CA THR A 82 1.10 -10.10 5.93
C THR A 82 0.21 -9.19 5.11
N ILE A 83 -0.43 -9.73 4.08
CA ILE A 83 -1.51 -9.08 3.34
C ILE A 83 -2.70 -10.04 3.35
N CYS A 84 -3.89 -9.54 3.69
CA CYS A 84 -5.13 -10.29 3.48
C CYS A 84 -6.14 -9.43 2.77
N THR A 85 -7.11 -10.08 2.13
CA THR A 85 -8.30 -9.41 1.60
C THR A 85 -9.49 -9.77 2.45
N ASN A 86 -10.22 -8.77 2.92
CA ASN A 86 -11.46 -8.97 3.66
C ASN A 86 -12.63 -8.34 2.92
N LEU A 87 -13.80 -8.96 3.09
CA LEU A 87 -15.07 -8.39 2.67
C LEU A 87 -15.72 -7.71 3.88
N ALA A 88 -15.75 -6.37 3.86
CA ALA A 88 -16.41 -5.58 4.88
C ALA A 88 -17.93 -5.79 4.81
N GLN A 89 -18.54 -5.97 5.99
CA GLN A 89 -19.97 -6.17 6.13
C GLN A 89 -20.55 -5.31 7.24
N THR A 90 -21.83 -5.00 7.11
CA THR A 90 -22.60 -4.21 8.07
C THR A 90 -23.98 -4.81 8.27
N ASN A 91 -24.56 -4.57 9.45
CA ASN A 91 -25.88 -5.05 9.83
C ASN A 91 -26.88 -3.89 9.73
N ALA A 92 -27.99 -4.07 9.01
CA ALA A 92 -29.10 -3.12 9.08
C ALA A 92 -30.17 -3.61 10.07
N TRP A 93 -31.22 -2.81 10.29
CA TRP A 93 -32.40 -3.23 11.08
C TRP A 93 -32.91 -4.60 10.58
N SER A 94 -33.26 -5.51 11.51
CA SER A 94 -33.71 -6.91 11.31
C SER A 94 -32.66 -8.03 11.13
N ASP A 95 -31.45 -7.89 11.70
CA ASP A 95 -30.39 -8.93 11.67
C ASP A 95 -29.92 -9.33 10.26
N ARG A 96 -30.12 -8.47 9.26
CA ARG A 96 -29.67 -8.69 7.88
C ARG A 96 -28.23 -8.21 7.70
N VAL A 97 -27.39 -9.08 7.15
CA VAL A 97 -25.98 -8.80 6.81
C VAL A 97 -25.90 -8.26 5.37
N TYR A 98 -25.21 -7.14 5.19
CA TYR A 98 -24.95 -6.53 3.89
C TYR A 98 -23.45 -6.38 3.65
N TYR A 99 -23.01 -6.75 2.45
CA TYR A 99 -21.61 -6.65 2.05
C TYR A 99 -21.37 -5.36 1.28
N LYS A 100 -20.41 -4.57 1.75
CA LYS A 100 -20.24 -3.18 1.31
C LYS A 100 -19.01 -2.95 0.45
N ASN A 101 -17.89 -3.59 0.77
CA ASN A 101 -16.65 -3.42 0.00
C ASN A 101 -15.58 -4.45 0.31
N TYR A 102 -14.65 -4.63 -0.62
CA TYR A 102 -13.39 -5.32 -0.37
C TYR A 102 -12.34 -4.34 0.18
N VAL A 103 -11.61 -4.77 1.19
CA VAL A 103 -10.44 -4.05 1.72
C VAL A 103 -9.24 -4.98 1.76
N LEU A 104 -8.07 -4.44 1.45
CA LEU A 104 -6.82 -5.09 1.85
C LEU A 104 -6.51 -4.70 3.29
N ARG A 105 -5.86 -5.59 4.01
CA ARG A 105 -5.26 -5.26 5.29
C ARG A 105 -3.84 -5.78 5.29
N ALA A 106 -2.93 -4.95 5.79
CA ALA A 106 -1.54 -5.30 5.91
C ALA A 106 -1.16 -5.45 7.39
N GLY A 107 -0.15 -6.28 7.65
CA GLY A 107 0.39 -6.54 8.98
C GLY A 107 1.90 -6.57 8.96
N LEU A 108 2.51 -6.12 10.06
CA LEU A 108 3.92 -6.35 10.39
C LEU A 108 4.01 -7.52 11.37
N ARG A 109 5.18 -8.12 11.52
CA ARG A 109 5.44 -9.10 12.58
C ARG A 109 5.20 -8.49 13.96
N ASN A 110 4.39 -9.15 14.77
CA ASN A 110 4.39 -8.97 16.23
C ASN A 110 5.69 -9.57 16.80
N ASN A 111 6.36 -8.86 17.72
CA ASN A 111 7.68 -9.19 18.30
C ASN A 111 7.69 -10.46 19.20
N GLY A 112 6.98 -11.53 18.84
CA GLY A 112 6.94 -12.81 19.55
C GLY A 112 7.47 -14.00 18.73
N ASP A 113 7.55 -15.16 19.39
CA ASP A 113 7.97 -16.44 18.79
C ASP A 113 6.97 -16.99 17.76
N THR A 114 5.70 -16.57 17.87
CA THR A 114 4.65 -16.90 16.90
C THR A 114 4.33 -15.68 16.06
N VAL A 115 4.43 -15.82 14.73
CA VAL A 115 4.08 -14.75 13.82
C VAL A 115 2.57 -14.70 13.65
N ILE A 116 1.92 -13.84 14.45
CA ILE A 116 0.50 -13.53 14.32
C ILE A 116 0.39 -12.26 13.48
N PRO A 117 -0.37 -12.25 12.38
CA PRO A 117 -0.66 -11.02 11.65
C PRO A 117 -1.19 -9.97 12.62
N ASP A 118 -0.57 -8.80 12.65
CA ASP A 118 -0.97 -7.69 13.53
C ASP A 118 -2.39 -7.14 13.24
N LEU A 119 -3.04 -7.71 12.23
CA LEU A 119 -4.46 -7.63 11.90
C LEU A 119 -5.41 -7.91 13.09
N TYR A 120 -4.95 -8.51 14.19
CA TYR A 120 -5.79 -8.77 15.36
C TYR A 120 -5.69 -7.71 16.46
N THR A 121 -4.69 -6.82 16.45
CA THR A 121 -4.52 -5.82 17.50
C THR A 121 -5.41 -4.59 17.26
N GLN A 122 -5.48 -3.69 18.26
CA GLN A 122 -6.12 -2.39 18.09
C GLN A 122 -5.51 -1.57 16.95
N VAL A 123 -4.33 -1.90 16.41
CA VAL A 123 -3.75 -1.21 15.25
C VAL A 123 -4.08 -1.93 13.94
N GLY A 124 -4.37 -3.24 13.97
CA GLY A 124 -4.71 -4.01 12.77
C GLY A 124 -5.99 -3.56 12.04
N HIS A 125 -6.93 -2.87 12.69
CA HIS A 125 -8.07 -2.24 12.00
C HIS A 125 -7.71 -0.91 11.34
N LEU A 126 -6.57 -0.32 11.71
CA LEU A 126 -6.05 0.93 11.18
C LEU A 126 -5.25 0.73 9.89
N SER A 127 -4.90 -0.51 9.52
CA SER A 127 -4.17 -0.87 8.29
C SER A 127 -5.08 -1.22 7.10
N GLU A 128 -6.36 -0.84 7.17
CA GLU A 128 -7.33 -1.09 6.11
C GLU A 128 -7.08 -0.19 4.91
N ILE A 129 -7.01 -0.81 3.74
CA ILE A 129 -6.74 -0.19 2.45
C ILE A 129 -7.96 -0.49 1.56
N PRO A 130 -8.89 0.45 1.38
CA PRO A 130 -10.07 0.22 0.57
C PRO A 130 -9.71 0.07 -0.91
N LEU A 131 -10.42 -0.80 -1.62
CA LEU A 131 -10.22 -1.02 -3.06
C LEU A 131 -11.20 -0.24 -3.94
N HIS A 132 -12.34 0.16 -3.38
CA HIS A 132 -13.39 0.90 -4.09
C HIS A 132 -14.32 1.63 -3.11
N THR A 133 -15.08 2.60 -3.60
CA THR A 133 -16.16 3.25 -2.84
C THR A 133 -17.31 2.30 -2.54
N GLY A 134 -17.94 2.48 -1.38
CA GLY A 134 -19.24 1.91 -1.04
C GLY A 134 -20.32 2.98 -0.97
N ASP A 135 -21.59 2.55 -0.88
CA ASP A 135 -22.65 3.47 -0.43
C ASP A 135 -22.52 3.70 1.10
N SER A 136 -23.13 4.77 1.64
CA SER A 136 -23.12 5.08 3.08
C SER A 136 -24.35 4.54 3.82
N TYR A 137 -25.22 3.81 3.14
CA TYR A 137 -26.58 3.55 3.61
C TYR A 137 -26.69 2.26 4.42
N ILE A 138 -27.10 2.39 5.70
CA ILE A 138 -27.25 1.25 6.63
C ILE A 138 -28.53 1.27 7.48
N ALA A 139 -29.45 2.22 7.25
CA ALA A 139 -30.53 2.49 8.18
C ALA A 139 -31.96 2.40 7.59
N SER A 140 -32.18 1.61 6.54
CA SER A 140 -33.55 1.21 6.18
C SER A 140 -33.67 -0.13 5.46
N SER A 141 -34.91 -0.53 5.22
CA SER A 141 -35.31 -1.67 4.39
C SER A 141 -34.74 -1.66 2.97
N ASN A 142 -34.28 -0.50 2.48
CA ASN A 142 -33.70 -0.34 1.15
C ASN A 142 -32.17 -0.53 1.13
N THR A 143 -31.57 -0.95 2.24
CA THR A 143 -30.14 -1.25 2.29
C THR A 143 -29.84 -2.42 1.35
N THR A 144 -28.84 -2.27 0.48
CA THR A 144 -28.41 -3.30 -0.47
C THR A 144 -26.93 -3.65 -0.29
N SER A 145 -26.53 -4.80 -0.80
CA SER A 145 -25.13 -5.11 -1.05
C SER A 145 -24.60 -4.15 -2.13
N SER A 146 -23.50 -3.46 -1.83
CA SER A 146 -22.88 -2.47 -2.72
C SER A 146 -21.44 -2.82 -3.08
N HIS A 147 -20.94 -3.97 -2.64
CA HIS A 147 -19.59 -4.41 -2.95
C HIS A 147 -19.43 -4.64 -4.45
N THR A 148 -18.33 -4.14 -5.01
CA THR A 148 -17.97 -4.32 -6.41
C THR A 148 -16.75 -5.22 -6.47
N ASN A 149 -16.87 -6.38 -7.11
CA ASN A 149 -15.72 -7.23 -7.35
C ASN A 149 -14.91 -6.68 -8.54
N VAL A 150 -14.03 -5.73 -8.24
CA VAL A 150 -13.22 -5.02 -9.24
C VAL A 150 -12.15 -5.96 -9.80
N TYR A 151 -11.93 -5.89 -11.10
CA TYR A 151 -10.84 -6.55 -11.80
C TYR A 151 -9.66 -5.58 -11.91
N PHE A 152 -8.51 -5.99 -11.43
CA PHE A 152 -7.30 -5.17 -11.39
C PHE A 152 -6.19 -5.80 -12.24
N LYS A 153 -5.40 -4.92 -12.87
CA LYS A 153 -4.04 -5.21 -13.30
C LYS A 153 -3.11 -4.88 -12.14
N TRP A 154 -2.28 -5.82 -11.73
CA TRP A 154 -1.33 -5.66 -10.63
C TRP A 154 0.09 -5.70 -11.17
N THR A 155 0.93 -4.78 -10.68
CA THR A 155 2.38 -4.83 -10.86
C THR A 155 3.03 -4.90 -9.49
N LEU A 156 3.88 -5.89 -9.28
CA LEU A 156 4.63 -6.11 -8.06
C LEU A 156 6.12 -5.92 -8.34
N PHE A 157 6.78 -5.10 -7.52
CA PHE A 157 8.22 -4.96 -7.49
C PHE A 157 8.75 -5.50 -6.17
N THR A 158 9.72 -6.40 -6.20
CA THR A 158 10.38 -6.91 -4.99
C THR A 158 11.88 -6.79 -5.07
N SER A 159 12.48 -6.39 -3.95
CA SER A 159 13.91 -6.39 -3.69
C SER A 159 14.17 -7.00 -2.31
N GLU A 160 15.43 -7.13 -1.92
CA GLU A 160 15.78 -7.52 -0.55
C GLU A 160 15.21 -6.55 0.50
N GLN A 161 15.00 -5.28 0.16
CA GLN A 161 14.64 -4.24 1.13
C GLN A 161 13.15 -3.94 1.20
N TYR A 162 12.40 -4.28 0.14
CA TYR A 162 10.99 -3.93 0.05
C TYR A 162 10.19 -4.81 -0.90
N ILE A 163 8.87 -4.74 -0.71
CA ILE A 163 7.81 -5.16 -1.62
C ILE A 163 6.98 -3.91 -1.94
N PHE A 164 6.82 -3.61 -3.23
CA PHE A 164 5.97 -2.53 -3.71
C PHE A 164 4.91 -3.10 -4.64
N LEU A 165 3.65 -2.95 -4.26
CA LEU A 165 2.50 -3.40 -5.04
C LEU A 165 1.75 -2.19 -5.60
N TYR A 166 1.47 -2.24 -6.89
CA TYR A 166 0.66 -1.27 -7.60
C TYR A 166 -0.53 -1.98 -8.28
N GLY A 167 -1.73 -1.40 -8.17
CA GLY A 167 -2.95 -1.94 -8.75
C GLY A 167 -3.70 -0.90 -9.59
N GLU A 168 -4.08 -1.28 -10.80
CA GLU A 168 -4.83 -0.45 -11.73
C GLU A 168 -6.19 -1.09 -12.04
N PRO A 169 -7.31 -0.45 -11.68
CA PRO A 169 -8.62 -1.02 -11.96
C PRO A 169 -8.89 -1.06 -13.46
N GLN A 170 -9.27 -2.23 -13.96
CA GLN A 170 -9.60 -2.49 -15.37
C GLN A 170 -11.10 -2.40 -15.65
N ASN A 171 -11.93 -2.47 -14.61
CA ASN A 171 -13.37 -2.24 -14.67
C ASN A 171 -13.81 -1.36 -13.50
N ASN A 172 -15.06 -0.86 -13.56
CA ASN A 172 -15.63 -0.04 -12.49
C ASN A 172 -14.74 1.15 -12.07
N THR A 173 -14.04 1.75 -13.04
CA THR A 173 -13.03 2.80 -12.82
C THR A 173 -13.61 4.09 -12.25
N GLY A 174 -14.93 4.27 -12.28
CA GLY A 174 -15.62 5.39 -11.61
C GLY A 174 -15.77 5.23 -10.10
N VAL A 175 -15.56 4.03 -9.55
CA VAL A 175 -15.71 3.72 -8.11
C VAL A 175 -14.49 3.02 -7.51
N ALA A 176 -13.64 2.39 -8.32
CA ALA A 176 -12.42 1.74 -7.87
C ALA A 176 -11.25 2.71 -7.70
N TYR A 177 -10.36 2.44 -6.74
CA TYR A 177 -9.16 3.22 -6.54
C TYR A 177 -7.92 2.51 -7.12
N PRO A 178 -6.98 3.23 -7.73
CA PRO A 178 -5.66 2.67 -7.97
C PRO A 178 -4.96 2.42 -6.62
N VAL A 179 -4.35 1.25 -6.50
CA VAL A 179 -3.74 0.81 -5.25
C VAL A 179 -2.24 1.04 -5.30
N ARG A 180 -1.68 1.60 -4.22
CA ARG A 180 -0.26 1.49 -3.89
C ARG A 180 -0.14 0.89 -2.50
N LEU A 181 0.82 -0.02 -2.33
CA LEU A 181 1.25 -0.54 -1.05
C LEU A 181 2.77 -0.75 -1.05
N TYR A 182 3.46 -0.04 -0.17
CA TYR A 182 4.87 -0.23 0.16
C TYR A 182 4.98 -1.01 1.46
N LEU A 183 5.81 -2.05 1.46
CA LEU A 183 6.13 -2.88 2.62
C LEU A 183 7.66 -3.04 2.63
N GLY A 184 8.37 -2.41 3.56
CA GLY A 184 9.83 -2.51 3.53
C GLY A 184 10.57 -1.58 4.45
N ARG A 185 11.89 -1.59 4.34
CA ARG A 185 12.76 -0.63 5.03
C ARG A 185 12.52 0.78 4.55
N LEU A 186 12.66 1.75 5.42
CA LEU A 186 12.76 3.15 5.06
C LEU A 186 14.23 3.55 5.11
N LYS A 187 14.66 4.42 4.20
CA LYS A 187 15.96 5.08 4.31
C LYS A 187 15.81 6.23 5.31
N PRO A 188 16.43 6.17 6.51
CA PRO A 188 16.33 7.23 7.48
C PRO A 188 17.18 8.43 7.06
N PHE A 189 16.79 9.63 7.48
CA PHE A 189 17.63 10.82 7.32
C PHE A 189 18.54 11.05 8.52
N GLU A 190 18.12 10.58 9.69
CA GLU A 190 18.91 10.53 10.92
C GLU A 190 19.70 9.21 10.97
N GLU A 191 20.59 8.98 9.99
CA GLU A 191 21.38 7.73 9.88
C GLU A 191 22.28 7.50 11.11
N GLU A 192 22.64 8.57 11.83
CA GLU A 192 23.40 8.53 13.07
C GLU A 192 22.59 8.07 14.29
N ASP A 193 21.25 8.06 14.22
CA ASP A 193 20.40 7.60 15.32
C ASP A 193 20.22 6.08 15.25
N PRO A 194 20.80 5.29 16.19
CA PRO A 194 20.72 3.84 16.17
C PRO A 194 19.29 3.30 16.40
N LEU A 195 18.40 4.11 16.99
CA LEU A 195 16.99 3.73 17.24
C LEU A 195 16.15 3.79 15.96
N ILE A 196 16.59 4.57 14.98
CA ILE A 196 15.92 4.70 13.68
C ILE A 196 16.68 3.87 12.64
N SER A 197 18.00 4.03 12.52
CA SER A 197 18.81 3.39 11.47
C SER A 197 18.67 1.86 11.33
N ASN A 198 18.46 1.13 12.43
CA ASN A 198 18.50 -0.33 12.42
C ASN A 198 17.14 -1.02 12.20
N ASP A 199 16.02 -0.36 12.55
CA ASP A 199 14.68 -1.00 12.59
C ASP A 199 13.58 -0.14 11.96
N PHE A 200 13.93 0.79 11.07
CA PHE A 200 12.97 1.63 10.39
C PHE A 200 12.30 0.89 9.24
N VAL A 201 11.34 0.01 9.56
CA VAL A 201 10.56 -0.79 8.63
C VAL A 201 9.10 -0.42 8.76
N GLY A 202 8.37 -0.28 7.65
CA GLY A 202 6.97 0.09 7.72
C GLY A 202 6.12 -0.33 6.53
N VAL A 203 4.84 0.01 6.67
CA VAL A 203 3.78 -0.25 5.71
C VAL A 203 3.09 1.06 5.36
N PHE A 204 3.07 1.42 4.09
CA PHE A 204 2.50 2.68 3.61
C PHE A 204 1.63 2.43 2.39
N SER A 205 0.44 3.02 2.33
CA SER A 205 -0.46 2.82 1.20
C SER A 205 -0.86 4.12 0.49
N HIS A 206 -1.65 3.99 -0.58
CA HIS A 206 -2.31 5.12 -1.24
C HIS A 206 -3.43 5.75 -0.39
N PHE A 207 -3.85 5.06 0.68
CA PHE A 207 -4.92 5.48 1.55
C PHE A 207 -4.39 5.77 2.97
N PRO A 208 -4.88 6.81 3.67
CA PRO A 208 -4.52 7.07 5.05
C PRO A 208 -4.83 5.88 5.97
N MET A 209 -3.78 5.29 6.53
CA MET A 209 -3.90 4.37 7.66
C MET A 209 -4.14 5.15 8.96
N GLY A 210 -4.89 4.58 9.90
CA GLY A 210 -5.15 5.24 11.19
C GLY A 210 -6.53 5.88 11.37
N LEU A 211 -7.43 5.82 10.37
CA LEU A 211 -8.74 6.47 10.47
C LEU A 211 -9.70 5.67 11.37
N ASN A 212 -10.23 6.31 12.41
CA ASN A 212 -11.11 5.65 13.39
C ASN A 212 -12.52 6.29 13.51
N ASP A 213 -12.73 7.47 12.93
CA ASP A 213 -13.97 8.24 12.95
C ASP A 213 -14.12 9.04 11.63
N SER A 214 -15.37 9.16 11.18
CA SER A 214 -15.83 10.09 10.15
C SER A 214 -15.54 11.56 10.46
N ALA A 215 -15.49 11.93 11.74
CA ALA A 215 -15.21 13.29 12.21
C ALA A 215 -13.72 13.56 12.46
N ASP A 216 -12.84 12.57 12.27
CA ASP A 216 -11.39 12.73 12.35
C ASP A 216 -10.91 13.50 11.10
N GLU A 217 -11.30 14.78 11.03
CA GLU A 217 -11.02 15.79 10.01
C GLU A 217 -9.52 16.17 9.99
N LEU A 218 -8.63 15.19 9.94
CA LEU A 218 -7.27 15.40 9.44
C LEU A 218 -7.32 15.55 7.91
N LYS A 219 -8.01 16.60 7.45
CA LYS A 219 -8.31 17.02 6.05
C LYS A 219 -7.12 17.02 5.07
N TYR A 220 -5.92 16.68 5.53
CA TYR A 220 -4.65 16.92 4.86
C TYR A 220 -3.59 15.84 5.13
N ARG A 221 -3.93 14.63 5.62
CA ARG A 221 -2.91 13.56 5.64
C ARG A 221 -2.78 12.96 4.24
N ALA A 222 -1.68 13.27 3.55
CA ALA A 222 -1.20 12.41 2.47
C ALA A 222 -0.98 11.02 3.05
N GLY A 223 -1.11 9.97 2.22
CA GLY A 223 -1.13 8.57 2.66
C GLY A 223 -0.34 8.31 3.95
N GLY A 224 -0.99 7.73 4.94
CA GLY A 224 -0.36 7.37 6.21
C GLY A 224 0.16 5.96 6.15
N GLY A 225 1.15 5.66 6.97
CA GLY A 225 1.58 4.30 7.23
C GLY A 225 1.83 4.09 8.70
N TYR A 226 2.29 2.90 9.03
CA TYR A 226 2.82 2.63 10.35
C TYR A 226 4.16 1.92 10.22
N ILE A 227 5.02 2.16 11.18
CA ILE A 227 6.34 1.55 11.26
C ILE A 227 6.36 0.55 12.41
N ARG A 228 7.27 -0.43 12.31
CA ARG A 228 7.41 -1.51 13.28
C ARG A 228 7.60 -0.97 14.70
N ASN A 229 8.52 -0.03 14.88
CA ASN A 229 8.79 0.63 16.15
C ASN A 229 9.12 2.11 15.92
N SER A 230 8.50 2.99 16.72
CA SER A 230 8.84 4.41 16.82
C SER A 230 10.26 4.61 17.37
N ARG A 231 10.81 5.83 17.26
CA ARG A 231 12.07 6.20 17.92
C ARG A 231 12.03 5.93 19.44
N ASN A 232 10.87 6.10 20.06
CA ASN A 232 10.65 5.87 21.49
C ASN A 232 10.29 4.41 21.86
N GLY A 233 10.41 3.46 20.91
CA GLY A 233 10.10 2.04 21.13
C GLY A 233 8.61 1.68 21.16
N THR A 234 7.70 2.59 20.79
CA THR A 234 6.27 2.32 20.60
C THR A 234 6.07 1.44 19.35
N PRO A 235 5.56 0.21 19.50
CA PRO A 235 5.30 -0.65 18.36
C PRO A 235 4.17 -0.14 17.48
N ASN A 236 4.24 -0.39 16.17
CA ASN A 236 3.21 -0.05 15.18
C ASN A 236 2.80 1.42 15.19
N ALA A 237 3.77 2.32 15.38
CA ALA A 237 3.52 3.75 15.45
C ALA A 237 3.12 4.31 14.08
N LEU A 238 2.11 5.19 14.06
CA LEU A 238 1.61 5.84 12.85
C LEU A 238 2.59 6.93 12.40
N TYR A 239 2.94 6.91 11.12
CA TYR A 239 3.80 7.89 10.47
C TYR A 239 3.07 8.49 9.27
N ASN A 240 3.38 9.75 8.98
CA ASN A 240 2.73 10.52 7.92
C ASN A 240 3.60 10.53 6.67
N LEU A 241 2.98 10.54 5.49
CA LEU A 241 3.66 11.03 4.28
C LEU A 241 3.58 12.56 4.23
N ALA A 242 4.62 13.23 3.76
CA ALA A 242 4.55 14.66 3.50
C ALA A 242 3.55 14.97 2.37
N THR A 243 2.80 16.05 2.57
CA THR A 243 1.73 16.55 1.70
C THR A 243 2.18 17.70 0.80
N SER A 244 3.46 18.06 0.89
CA SER A 244 4.06 19.18 0.17
C SER A 244 5.41 18.78 -0.42
N SER A 245 5.44 17.61 -1.06
CA SER A 245 6.60 17.13 -1.82
C SER A 245 6.96 18.02 -3.02
N GLN A 246 6.15 19.05 -3.29
CA GLN A 246 6.33 20.03 -4.36
C GLN A 246 7.05 21.33 -3.97
N VAL A 247 7.73 21.45 -2.81
CA VAL A 247 8.68 22.57 -2.67
C VAL A 247 9.82 22.31 -3.66
N PRO A 248 9.90 23.04 -4.79
CA PRO A 248 10.83 22.72 -5.84
C PRO A 248 12.24 22.99 -5.32
N SER A 249 13.08 21.96 -5.22
CA SER A 249 14.51 22.16 -5.22
C SER A 249 14.95 22.12 -6.69
N PRO A 250 15.32 23.25 -7.32
CA PRO A 250 15.93 23.22 -8.64
C PRO A 250 17.26 22.47 -8.51
N GLY A 251 17.25 21.21 -8.93
CA GLY A 251 18.47 20.44 -9.13
C GLY A 251 19.31 21.04 -10.25
N VAL A 252 20.60 20.69 -10.26
CA VAL A 252 21.53 21.09 -11.31
C VAL A 252 20.96 20.66 -12.67
N GLY A 253 20.90 21.59 -13.63
CA GLY A 253 20.39 21.33 -14.98
C GLY A 253 18.87 21.47 -15.17
N GLY A 254 18.15 22.13 -14.25
CA GLY A 254 16.71 22.42 -14.42
C GLY A 254 15.80 21.22 -14.15
N ARG A 255 16.28 20.25 -13.38
CA ARG A 255 15.53 19.06 -12.94
C ARG A 255 14.84 19.37 -11.61
N PHE A 256 13.58 18.98 -11.46
CA PHE A 256 12.86 19.09 -10.20
C PHE A 256 12.81 17.73 -9.50
N PHE A 257 13.37 17.65 -8.29
CA PHE A 257 13.22 16.47 -7.44
C PHE A 257 11.93 16.63 -6.63
N ILE A 258 11.02 15.68 -6.78
CA ILE A 258 9.77 15.58 -6.03
C ILE A 258 9.84 14.21 -5.36
N SER A 259 9.93 14.14 -4.04
CA SER A 259 9.83 12.87 -3.31
C SER A 259 8.50 12.84 -2.56
N PRO A 260 7.44 12.22 -3.10
CA PRO A 260 6.17 12.02 -2.41
C PRO A 260 6.26 10.97 -1.29
N PHE A 261 7.42 10.31 -1.16
CA PHE A 261 7.64 9.22 -0.20
C PHE A 261 8.37 9.67 1.05
N TYR A 262 8.47 10.97 1.30
CA TYR A 262 9.01 11.46 2.56
C TYR A 262 8.07 11.06 3.70
N VAL A 263 8.62 10.29 4.63
CA VAL A 263 7.97 9.77 5.83
C VAL A 263 8.42 10.59 7.02
N TRP A 264 7.49 10.97 7.91
CA TRP A 264 7.82 11.70 9.12
C TRP A 264 6.85 11.47 10.28
N HIS A 265 7.34 11.75 11.50
CA HIS A 265 6.54 11.83 12.71
C HIS A 265 6.68 13.23 13.35
N ASP A 266 5.56 13.80 13.78
CA ASP A 266 5.45 15.19 14.24
C ASP A 266 6.12 15.46 15.59
N THR A 267 5.99 14.53 16.54
CA THR A 267 6.57 14.67 17.88
C THR A 267 7.97 14.08 18.04
N GLU A 268 8.32 13.02 17.30
CA GLU A 268 9.60 12.32 17.48
C GLU A 268 10.76 12.90 16.64
N GLY A 269 10.42 13.67 15.60
CA GLY A 269 11.38 14.24 14.66
C GLY A 269 12.07 13.21 13.75
N ALA A 270 11.60 11.95 13.75
CA ALA A 270 12.10 10.88 12.88
C ALA A 270 11.62 11.08 11.44
N ARG A 271 12.54 10.97 10.48
CA ARG A 271 12.29 11.22 9.06
C ARG A 271 12.95 10.17 8.18
N GLY A 272 12.40 9.97 6.99
CA GLY A 272 13.05 9.17 5.96
C GLY A 272 12.25 9.11 4.68
N GLU A 273 12.54 8.10 3.87
CA GLU A 273 11.87 7.87 2.61
C GLU A 273 11.81 6.38 2.26
N PHE A 274 11.04 6.02 1.23
CA PHE A 274 11.06 4.64 0.72
C PHE A 274 12.44 4.29 0.18
N TYR A 275 12.91 3.10 0.55
CA TYR A 275 14.21 2.62 0.13
C TYR A 275 14.21 2.25 -1.36
N GLY A 276 15.18 2.75 -2.12
CA GLY A 276 15.39 2.36 -3.52
C GLY A 276 14.27 2.76 -4.50
N ILE A 277 13.35 3.64 -4.08
CA ILE A 277 12.28 4.17 -4.94
C ILE A 277 12.38 5.70 -4.99
N ARG A 278 12.45 6.26 -6.18
CA ARG A 278 12.38 7.71 -6.44
C ARG A 278 11.18 8.03 -7.32
N THR A 279 10.85 9.31 -7.46
CA THR A 279 9.86 9.76 -8.45
C THR A 279 10.41 10.89 -9.30
N ALA A 280 9.93 10.95 -10.53
CA ALA A 280 10.28 12.01 -11.47
C ALA A 280 9.06 12.41 -12.30
N VAL A 281 9.14 13.58 -12.92
CA VAL A 281 8.21 14.02 -13.97
C VAL A 281 9.00 14.09 -15.27
N LEU A 282 8.67 13.20 -16.20
CA LEU A 282 9.26 13.20 -17.54
C LEU A 282 8.54 14.23 -18.40
N LYS A 283 9.29 15.19 -18.97
CA LYS A 283 8.72 16.18 -19.90
C LYS A 283 8.16 15.53 -21.17
N ASP A 284 8.83 14.47 -21.64
CA ASP A 284 8.41 13.65 -22.78
C ASP A 284 8.54 12.17 -22.38
N ALA A 285 7.41 11.55 -22.04
CA ALA A 285 7.37 10.15 -21.59
C ALA A 285 7.68 9.15 -22.72
N SER A 286 7.53 9.56 -23.98
CA SER A 286 7.80 8.69 -25.13
C SER A 286 9.28 8.29 -25.25
N GLN A 287 10.18 9.10 -24.67
CA GLN A 287 11.62 8.84 -24.67
C GLN A 287 12.05 7.78 -23.65
N TYR A 288 11.23 7.55 -22.64
CA TYR A 288 11.49 6.57 -21.59
C TYR A 288 10.20 5.81 -21.30
N PRO A 289 9.72 4.93 -22.20
CA PRO A 289 8.54 4.12 -21.95
C PRO A 289 8.70 3.20 -20.73
N ASP A 290 7.59 2.63 -20.25
CA ASP A 290 7.63 1.59 -19.22
C ASP A 290 8.63 0.49 -19.56
N GLY A 291 9.47 0.12 -18.60
CA GLY A 291 10.55 -0.83 -18.84
C GLY A 291 11.91 -0.20 -19.16
N SER A 292 11.96 1.10 -19.43
CA SER A 292 13.21 1.79 -19.76
C SER A 292 14.17 1.83 -18.59
N ILE A 293 15.46 1.87 -18.92
CA ILE A 293 16.54 2.09 -17.96
C ILE A 293 17.00 3.55 -18.07
N LEU A 294 17.07 4.23 -16.95
CA LEU A 294 17.53 5.61 -16.84
C LEU A 294 18.80 5.67 -15.98
N ASP A 295 19.91 6.07 -16.59
CA ASP A 295 21.16 6.34 -15.89
C ASP A 295 21.21 7.81 -15.43
N LEU A 296 21.35 8.03 -14.12
CA LEU A 296 21.47 9.35 -13.50
C LEU A 296 22.78 9.44 -12.70
N GLY A 297 23.86 9.83 -13.39
CA GLY A 297 25.19 9.85 -12.79
C GLY A 297 25.64 8.44 -12.43
N ASP A 298 25.91 8.20 -11.15
CA ASP A 298 26.35 6.90 -10.66
C ASP A 298 25.20 5.92 -10.40
N GLU A 299 23.95 6.39 -10.36
CA GLU A 299 22.76 5.59 -10.10
C GLU A 299 22.09 5.14 -11.41
N ARG A 300 21.40 4.00 -11.37
CA ARG A 300 20.63 3.43 -12.47
C ARG A 300 19.23 3.07 -12.00
N TYR A 301 18.22 3.40 -12.81
CA TYR A 301 16.82 3.22 -12.45
C TYR A 301 16.02 2.50 -13.53
N TYR A 302 15.12 1.62 -13.10
CA TYR A 302 14.03 1.11 -13.90
C TYR A 302 12.83 2.07 -13.85
N VAL A 303 12.35 2.48 -15.03
CA VAL A 303 11.24 3.43 -15.18
C VAL A 303 9.90 2.72 -15.16
N PHE A 304 8.99 3.20 -14.31
CA PHE A 304 7.61 2.73 -14.21
C PHE A 304 6.64 3.91 -14.17
N HIS A 305 5.75 3.99 -15.14
CA HIS A 305 4.71 4.99 -15.25
C HIS A 305 3.60 4.65 -14.28
N THR A 306 3.13 5.69 -13.61
CA THR A 306 1.95 5.58 -12.77
C THR A 306 0.87 6.45 -13.37
N ASN A 307 -0.37 5.97 -13.31
CA ASN A 307 -1.50 6.84 -13.61
C ASN A 307 -1.51 7.97 -12.60
N SER A 308 -1.31 9.20 -13.09
CA SER A 308 -1.46 10.40 -12.28
C SER A 308 -2.92 10.61 -11.99
N GLN A 309 -3.40 10.06 -10.88
CA GLN A 309 -4.75 10.34 -10.42
C GLN A 309 -4.79 11.77 -9.86
N ALA A 310 -5.69 12.59 -10.38
CA ALA A 310 -6.02 13.85 -9.74
C ALA A 310 -6.67 13.55 -8.39
N HIS A 311 -6.41 14.39 -7.40
CA HIS A 311 -7.10 14.33 -6.12
C HIS A 311 -8.63 14.32 -6.35
N PRO A 312 -9.39 13.35 -5.77
CA PRO A 312 -10.84 13.36 -5.89
C PRO A 312 -11.42 14.68 -5.39
N SER A 313 -12.32 15.30 -6.15
CA SER A 313 -12.94 16.58 -5.79
C SER A 313 -13.86 16.48 -4.56
N THR A 314 -14.27 15.26 -4.22
CA THR A 314 -15.10 14.94 -3.05
C THR A 314 -14.52 13.74 -2.31
N PHE A 315 -14.85 13.64 -1.02
CA PHE A 315 -14.53 12.45 -0.24
C PHE A 315 -15.15 11.19 -0.86
N GLN A 316 -14.44 10.09 -0.68
CA GLN A 316 -14.78 8.77 -1.15
C GLN A 316 -14.92 7.87 0.08
N GLY A 317 -16.06 7.21 0.25
CA GLY A 317 -16.37 6.46 1.46
C GLY A 317 -16.34 4.95 1.30
N TRP A 318 -16.10 4.25 2.39
CA TRP A 318 -16.15 2.79 2.49
C TRP A 318 -16.54 2.36 3.90
N PHE A 319 -16.95 1.11 4.04
CA PHE A 319 -17.13 0.48 5.35
C PHE A 319 -15.85 -0.22 5.76
N THR A 320 -15.42 0.03 6.99
CA THR A 320 -14.34 -0.74 7.60
C THR A 320 -14.77 -2.16 7.90
N THR A 321 -13.82 -3.05 8.17
CA THR A 321 -14.16 -4.42 8.59
C THR A 321 -14.82 -4.47 9.98
N GLY A 322 -14.67 -3.40 10.77
CA GLY A 322 -15.42 -3.16 12.00
C GLY A 322 -16.83 -2.58 11.79
N GLY A 323 -17.24 -2.38 10.52
CA GLY A 323 -18.55 -1.90 10.06
C GLY A 323 -18.86 -0.43 10.35
N LYS A 324 -17.83 0.39 10.58
CA LYS A 324 -17.96 1.85 10.58
C LYS A 324 -17.84 2.36 9.15
N TYR A 325 -18.66 3.33 8.77
CA TYR A 325 -18.46 4.08 7.53
C TYR A 325 -17.43 5.18 7.76
N ILE A 326 -16.41 5.23 6.91
CA ILE A 326 -15.33 6.24 6.95
C ILE A 326 -15.20 6.82 5.55
N GLU A 327 -14.80 8.09 5.47
CA GLU A 327 -14.54 8.79 4.22
C GLU A 327 -13.13 9.37 4.19
N GLY A 328 -12.56 9.47 3.01
CA GLY A 328 -11.25 10.06 2.79
C GLY A 328 -11.01 10.33 1.31
N GLN A 329 -9.82 10.81 0.97
CA GLN A 329 -9.45 11.06 -0.42
C GLN A 329 -8.22 10.21 -0.75
N PRO A 330 -8.38 9.09 -1.49
CA PRO A 330 -7.23 8.35 -1.99
C PRO A 330 -6.52 9.20 -3.03
N TYR A 331 -5.23 9.44 -2.83
CA TYR A 331 -4.38 10.02 -3.86
C TYR A 331 -2.96 9.48 -3.74
N PHE A 332 -2.35 9.22 -4.90
CA PHE A 332 -0.99 8.74 -4.99
C PHE A 332 0.03 9.87 -4.79
N PHE A 333 -0.25 11.03 -5.39
CA PHE A 333 0.56 12.24 -5.35
C PHE A 333 -0.29 13.40 -4.79
N ASP A 334 0.30 14.23 -3.96
CA ASP A 334 -0.32 15.36 -3.25
C ASP A 334 -0.79 16.51 -4.15
N SER A 335 -0.52 16.45 -5.46
CA SER A 335 -0.86 17.48 -6.42
C SER A 335 -1.21 16.89 -7.78
N ALA A 336 -2.19 17.47 -8.47
CA ALA A 336 -2.45 17.16 -9.88
C ALA A 336 -1.54 17.98 -10.83
N LEU A 337 -0.81 18.98 -10.31
CA LEU A 337 0.03 19.86 -11.11
C LEU A 337 1.31 19.13 -11.52
N LEU A 338 1.46 18.94 -12.84
CA LEU A 338 2.66 18.45 -13.49
C LEU A 338 3.34 19.65 -14.17
N LEU A 339 4.50 20.07 -13.67
CA LEU A 339 5.24 21.17 -14.28
C LEU A 339 5.53 20.83 -15.76
N GLY A 340 5.03 21.66 -16.67
CA GLY A 340 5.23 21.50 -18.11
C GLY A 340 4.38 20.42 -18.79
N GLY A 341 3.34 19.86 -18.13
CA GLY A 341 2.45 18.87 -18.74
C GLY A 341 3.08 17.48 -18.94
N GLY A 342 4.19 17.20 -18.27
CA GLY A 342 4.88 15.91 -18.33
C GLY A 342 4.13 14.76 -17.65
N GLN A 343 4.70 13.56 -17.62
CA GLN A 343 4.13 12.36 -17.00
C GLN A 343 4.95 11.91 -15.78
N ARG A 344 4.27 11.48 -14.71
CA ARG A 344 4.94 10.96 -13.51
C ARG A 344 5.39 9.53 -13.69
N VAL A 345 6.59 9.27 -13.19
CA VAL A 345 7.18 7.93 -13.11
C VAL A 345 7.71 7.67 -11.72
N LEU A 346 7.65 6.40 -11.32
CA LEU A 346 8.48 5.83 -10.28
C LEU A 346 9.76 5.33 -10.92
N LEU A 347 10.85 5.54 -10.21
CA LEU A 347 12.18 5.09 -10.58
C LEU A 347 12.61 4.09 -9.51
N PHE A 348 12.74 2.83 -9.89
CA PHE A 348 13.21 1.78 -9.00
C PHE A 348 14.71 1.60 -9.21
N GLU A 349 15.49 1.76 -8.16
CA GLU A 349 16.94 1.60 -8.23
C GLU A 349 17.30 0.16 -8.62
N ILE A 350 18.22 0.01 -9.58
CA ILE A 350 18.73 -1.28 -10.05
C ILE A 350 20.26 -1.23 -10.12
N GLU A 351 20.90 -2.38 -10.02
CA GLU A 351 22.35 -2.49 -10.11
C GLU A 351 22.84 -2.12 -11.51
N LYS A 352 24.01 -1.46 -11.58
CA LYS A 352 24.74 -1.32 -12.85
C LYS A 352 25.41 -2.65 -13.17
N GLU A 353 25.15 -3.18 -14.36
CA GLU A 353 25.93 -4.30 -14.88
C GLU A 353 27.41 -3.89 -14.94
N VAL A 354 28.28 -4.69 -14.33
CA VAL A 354 29.75 -4.48 -14.24
C VAL A 354 30.44 -5.09 -15.44
#